data_AF-A0A0L1KRS5-F1
#
_entry.id   AF-A0A0L1KRS5-F1
#
_cell.length_a   1.000
_cell.length_b   1.000
_cell.length_c   1.000
_cell.angle_alpha   90.00
_cell.angle_beta   90.00
_cell.angle_gamma   90.00
#
_symmetry.space_group_name_H-M   'P 1'
#
loop_
_entity.id
_entity.type
_entity.pdbx_description
1 polymer ?
#
loop_
_entity_poly.entity_id
_entity_poly.type
_entity_poly.pdbx_seq_one_letter_code
_entity_poly.pdbx_strand_id
1 'polypeptide(L)'
;MHRFTAFFTSFTKKADGSVEENTMSREVTPISEIPGEAPTPVQVGHSGWNLLHSMAAKYPMCPTPEVQTRMREFLNSFVYFYPCEMCSEHMRNEIETRTQSGTNATAFQNKLTLSGYMCDLHNSVNKLNFKPEYNCDPLNVLKRWHPTYPDFEDDSTHSPKTDSAKIIHTDDLDPESIMRRLKKCDMWCPKEQ
;
A
#
# COMPACT_ATOMS: atom_id res chain seq x y z
N MET A 1 15.26 -35.31 15.19
CA MET A 1 15.05 -34.31 14.11
C MET A 1 14.45 -35.05 12.93
N HIS A 2 13.20 -34.75 12.56
CA HIS A 2 12.54 -35.41 11.42
C HIS A 2 12.93 -34.67 10.14
N ARG A 3 13.65 -35.34 9.23
CA ARG A 3 13.97 -34.83 7.89
C ARG A 3 12.69 -34.82 7.06
N PHE A 4 12.17 -33.64 6.74
CA PHE A 4 11.09 -33.51 5.76
C PHE A 4 11.69 -33.65 4.35
N THR A 5 11.34 -34.73 3.66
CA THR A 5 11.75 -34.94 2.27
C THR A 5 10.61 -34.43 1.38
N ALA A 6 10.83 -33.33 0.66
CA ALA A 6 9.90 -32.88 -0.37
C ALA A 6 10.20 -33.65 -1.66
N PHE A 7 9.26 -34.48 -2.11
CA PHE A 7 9.36 -35.20 -3.38
C PHE A 7 8.66 -34.39 -4.48
N PHE A 8 9.42 -33.87 -5.42
CA PHE A 8 8.89 -33.39 -6.69
C PHE A 8 9.26 -34.43 -7.76
N THR A 9 8.28 -35.23 -8.18
CA THR A 9 8.43 -36.11 -9.34
C THR A 9 8.13 -35.30 -10.60
N SER A 10 9.15 -35.12 -11.44
CA SER A 10 8.97 -34.59 -12.79
C SER A 10 9.03 -35.76 -13.77
N PHE A 11 8.00 -35.88 -14.61
CA PHE A 11 7.97 -36.87 -15.67
C PHE A 11 8.34 -36.20 -16.98
N THR A 12 9.50 -36.53 -17.52
CA THR A 12 9.86 -36.16 -18.89
C THR A 12 9.68 -37.39 -19.77
N LYS A 13 8.84 -37.27 -20.82
CA LYS A 13 8.66 -38.33 -21.81
C LYS A 13 9.77 -38.21 -22.85
N LYS A 14 10.63 -39.21 -22.97
CA LYS A 14 11.63 -39.29 -24.03
C LYS A 14 10.96 -39.56 -25.38
N ALA A 15 11.62 -39.15 -26.46
CA ALA A 15 11.11 -39.31 -27.82
C ALA A 15 10.90 -40.79 -28.24
N ASP A 16 11.53 -41.73 -27.54
CA ASP A 16 11.39 -43.19 -27.72
C ASP A 16 10.23 -43.80 -26.92
N GLY A 17 9.46 -42.99 -26.19
CA GLY A 17 8.34 -43.46 -25.38
C GLY A 17 8.73 -44.00 -24.00
N SER A 18 10.01 -44.01 -23.64
CA SER A 18 10.45 -44.37 -22.28
C SER A 18 10.16 -43.22 -21.29
N VAL A 19 9.71 -43.59 -20.09
CA VAL A 19 9.53 -42.68 -18.96
C VAL A 19 10.75 -42.81 -18.06
N GLU A 20 11.53 -41.74 -17.94
CA GLU A 20 12.67 -41.71 -17.04
C GLU A 20 12.23 -41.06 -15.72
N GLU A 21 12.25 -41.83 -14.64
CA GLU A 21 11.96 -41.36 -13.29
C GLU A 21 13.23 -40.75 -12.70
N ASN A 22 13.34 -39.41 -12.70
CA ASN A 22 14.46 -38.73 -12.06
C ASN A 22 14.02 -38.19 -10.69
N THR A 23 14.15 -39.04 -9.67
CA THR A 23 13.87 -38.68 -8.28
C THR A 23 15.04 -37.89 -7.69
N MET A 24 14.99 -36.56 -7.84
CA MET A 24 15.96 -35.69 -7.20
C MET A 24 15.50 -35.33 -5.78
N SER A 25 15.95 -36.11 -4.80
CA SER A 25 15.73 -35.82 -3.37
C SER A 25 16.65 -34.67 -2.94
N ARG A 26 16.10 -33.47 -2.73
CA ARG A 26 16.85 -32.36 -2.12
C ARG A 26 16.65 -32.41 -0.61
N GLU A 27 17.69 -32.82 0.13
CA GLU A 27 17.67 -32.68 1.59
C GLU A 27 17.70 -31.19 1.95
N VAL A 28 16.60 -30.68 2.50
CA VAL A 28 16.52 -29.31 3.02
C VAL A 28 16.91 -29.35 4.50
N THR A 29 18.18 -29.06 4.79
CA THR A 29 18.62 -28.82 6.16
C THR A 29 18.13 -27.43 6.61
N PRO A 30 17.49 -27.30 7.79
CA PRO A 30 17.13 -26.00 8.33
C PRO A 30 18.39 -25.15 8.48
N ILE A 31 18.37 -23.94 7.92
CA ILE A 31 19.45 -22.97 8.10
C ILE A 31 19.39 -22.50 9.56
N SER A 32 20.48 -22.70 10.32
CA SER A 32 20.55 -22.39 11.75
C SER A 32 20.71 -20.90 12.07
N GLU A 33 21.22 -20.13 11.12
CA GLU A 33 21.49 -18.70 11.28
C GLU A 33 20.69 -17.88 10.26
N ILE A 34 19.97 -16.85 10.75
CA ILE A 34 19.35 -15.85 9.88
C ILE A 34 20.43 -14.80 9.58
N PRO A 35 20.86 -14.64 8.31
CA PRO A 35 21.92 -13.71 7.97
C PRO A 35 21.46 -12.25 8.14
N GLY A 36 22.38 -11.38 8.53
CA GLY A 36 22.17 -9.93 8.63
C GLY A 36 22.19 -9.39 10.06
N GLU A 37 22.21 -8.06 10.19
CA GLU A 37 22.10 -7.35 11.45
C GLU A 37 20.67 -6.83 11.67
N ALA A 38 20.31 -6.56 12.92
CA ALA A 38 19.05 -5.90 13.23
C ALA A 38 18.98 -4.52 12.55
N PRO A 39 17.84 -4.14 11.95
CA PRO A 39 17.73 -2.88 11.22
C PRO A 39 17.79 -1.68 12.15
N THR A 40 18.49 -0.64 11.72
CA THR A 40 18.49 0.67 12.39
C THR A 40 17.13 1.37 12.27
N PRO A 41 16.80 2.32 13.16
CA PRO A 41 15.56 3.10 13.07
C PRO A 41 15.37 3.79 11.71
N VAL A 42 16.46 4.22 11.06
CA VAL A 42 16.41 4.85 9.73
C VAL A 42 16.01 3.83 8.65
N GLN A 43 16.57 2.62 8.68
CA GLN A 43 16.22 1.56 7.74
C GLN A 43 14.76 1.12 7.91
N VAL A 44 14.29 1.00 9.15
CA VAL A 44 12.88 0.75 9.44
C VAL A 44 12.02 1.91 8.95
N GLY A 45 12.45 3.16 9.16
CA GLY A 45 11.80 4.37 8.65
C GLY A 45 11.58 4.36 7.14
N HIS A 46 12.64 4.12 6.37
CA HIS A 46 12.52 4.02 4.92
C HIS A 46 11.56 2.90 4.48
N SER A 47 11.63 1.74 5.15
CA SER A 47 10.75 0.60 4.87
C SER A 47 9.29 0.90 5.20
N GLY A 48 9.04 1.55 6.35
CA GLY A 48 7.71 1.98 6.79
C GLY A 48 7.09 3.00 5.84
N TRP A 49 7.85 4.02 5.43
CA TRP A 49 7.35 4.99 4.45
C TRP A 49 7.08 4.38 3.08
N ASN A 50 7.93 3.45 2.61
CA ASN A 50 7.67 2.72 1.37
C ASN A 50 6.34 1.95 1.46
N LEU A 51 6.07 1.26 2.58
CA LEU A 51 4.82 0.55 2.81
C LEU A 51 3.62 1.52 2.81
N LEU A 52 3.67 2.54 3.66
CA LEU A 52 2.56 3.48 3.87
C LEU A 52 2.19 4.23 2.58
N HIS A 53 3.19 4.75 1.86
CA HIS A 53 2.95 5.45 0.58
C HIS A 53 2.45 4.49 -0.50
N SER A 54 2.95 3.26 -0.55
CA SER A 54 2.44 2.26 -1.51
C SER A 54 1.00 1.87 -1.19
N MET A 55 0.64 1.71 0.08
CA MET A 55 -0.74 1.44 0.49
C MET A 55 -1.67 2.61 0.14
N ALA A 56 -1.27 3.85 0.43
CA ALA A 56 -2.04 5.03 0.08
C ALA A 56 -2.21 5.18 -1.45
N ALA A 57 -1.15 4.92 -2.22
CA ALA A 57 -1.21 4.94 -3.66
C ALA A 57 -2.11 3.81 -4.21
N LYS A 58 -2.11 2.62 -3.63
CA LYS A 58 -2.94 1.48 -4.08
C LYS A 58 -4.36 1.50 -3.50
N TYR A 59 -4.67 2.46 -2.65
CA TYR A 59 -5.99 2.61 -2.05
C TYR A 59 -7.04 2.91 -3.13
N PRO A 60 -8.29 2.41 -3.03
CA PRO A 60 -9.29 2.59 -4.08
C PRO A 60 -9.67 4.07 -4.31
N MET A 61 -10.03 4.39 -5.56
CA MET A 61 -10.62 5.69 -5.88
C MET A 61 -12.02 5.87 -5.26
N CYS A 62 -12.84 4.81 -5.21
CA CYS A 62 -14.11 4.80 -4.48
C CYS A 62 -14.11 3.65 -3.44
N PRO A 63 -13.55 3.84 -2.23
CA PRO A 63 -13.52 2.85 -1.16
C PRO A 63 -14.88 2.71 -0.47
N THR A 64 -15.23 1.49 -0.05
CA THR A 64 -16.42 1.28 0.82
C THR A 64 -16.17 1.82 2.23
N PRO A 65 -17.20 2.14 3.02
CA PRO A 65 -17.02 2.58 4.42
C PRO A 65 -16.18 1.61 5.25
N GLU A 66 -16.35 0.30 5.04
CA GLU A 66 -15.52 -0.72 5.70
C GLU A 66 -14.03 -0.58 5.34
N VAL A 67 -13.71 -0.34 4.05
CA VAL A 67 -12.32 -0.12 3.61
C VAL A 67 -11.74 1.15 4.23
N GLN A 68 -12.53 2.22 4.34
CA GLN A 68 -12.12 3.47 5.01
C GLN A 68 -11.79 3.22 6.50
N THR A 69 -12.68 2.51 7.20
CA THR A 69 -12.48 2.14 8.60
C THR A 69 -11.23 1.28 8.79
N ARG A 70 -11.08 0.22 7.99
CA ARG A 70 -9.91 -0.67 8.09
C ARG A 70 -8.59 0.05 7.82
N MET A 71 -8.54 0.98 6.86
CA MET A 71 -7.32 1.74 6.59
C MET A 71 -6.98 2.70 7.75
N ARG A 72 -7.99 3.30 8.37
CA ARG A 72 -7.82 4.14 9.55
C ARG A 72 -7.31 3.34 10.76
N GLU A 73 -7.93 2.20 11.03
CA GLU A 73 -7.51 1.27 12.09
C GLU A 73 -6.11 0.72 11.84
N PHE A 74 -5.79 0.38 10.59
CA PHE A 74 -4.44 -0.02 10.21
C PHE A 74 -3.42 1.07 10.54
N LEU A 75 -3.67 2.32 10.14
CA LEU A 75 -2.72 3.40 10.41
C LEU A 75 -2.51 3.61 11.92
N ASN A 76 -3.61 3.64 12.69
CA ASN A 76 -3.54 3.76 14.15
C ASN A 76 -2.76 2.60 14.79
N SER A 77 -2.99 1.38 14.31
CA SER A 77 -2.25 0.20 14.78
C SER A 77 -0.78 0.24 14.37
N PHE A 78 -0.50 0.65 13.14
CA PHE A 78 0.86 0.74 12.60
C PHE A 78 1.71 1.70 13.44
N VAL A 79 1.19 2.89 13.74
CA VAL A 79 1.95 3.86 14.55
C VAL A 79 2.08 3.40 16.00
N TYR A 80 1.09 2.69 16.54
CA TYR A 80 1.14 2.18 17.91
C TYR A 80 2.21 1.11 18.10
N PHE A 81 2.35 0.19 17.13
CA PHE A 81 3.35 -0.89 17.17
C PHE A 81 4.68 -0.54 16.49
N TYR A 82 4.86 0.72 16.08
CA TYR A 82 6.08 1.14 15.41
C TYR A 82 7.30 0.98 16.35
N PRO A 83 8.37 0.27 15.96
CA PRO A 83 9.37 -0.25 16.91
C PRO A 83 10.32 0.81 17.50
N CYS A 84 10.27 2.04 17.01
CA CYS A 84 10.94 3.19 17.61
C CYS A 84 9.95 3.93 18.51
N GLU A 85 10.09 3.82 19.83
CA GLU A 85 9.16 4.38 20.82
C GLU A 85 8.93 5.88 20.65
N MET A 86 10.01 6.68 20.61
CA MET A 86 9.90 8.13 20.40
C MET A 86 9.29 8.49 19.04
N CYS A 87 9.55 7.70 18.00
CA CYS A 87 8.96 7.90 16.68
C CYS A 87 7.45 7.59 16.70
N SER A 88 7.07 6.49 17.36
CA SER A 88 5.67 6.09 17.58
C SER A 88 4.90 7.15 18.34
N GLU A 89 5.45 7.66 19.44
CA GLU A 89 4.84 8.73 20.22
C GLU A 89 4.61 9.99 19.39
N HIS A 90 5.62 10.46 18.65
CA HIS A 90 5.46 11.61 17.78
C HIS A 90 4.34 11.38 16.73
N MET A 91 4.36 10.25 16.03
CA MET A 91 3.35 9.97 15.00
C MET A 91 1.93 9.87 15.58
N ARG A 92 1.77 9.27 16.77
CA ARG A 92 0.48 9.19 17.46
C ARG A 92 -0.04 10.60 17.80
N ASN A 93 0.82 11.46 18.35
CA ASN A 93 0.45 12.84 18.69
C ASN A 93 0.06 13.66 17.44
N GLU A 94 0.76 13.48 16.33
CA GLU A 94 0.43 14.13 15.05
C GLU A 94 -0.94 13.66 14.52
N ILE A 95 -1.23 12.36 14.58
CA ILE A 95 -2.52 11.81 14.15
C ILE A 95 -3.65 12.31 15.05
N GLU A 96 -3.43 12.32 16.37
CA GLU A 96 -4.42 12.82 17.34
C GLU A 96 -4.70 14.30 17.13
N THR A 97 -3.66 15.12 16.99
CA THR A 97 -3.79 16.56 16.73
C THR A 97 -4.63 16.83 15.47
N ARG A 98 -4.35 16.11 14.38
CA ARG A 98 -5.11 16.24 13.12
C ARG A 98 -6.56 15.78 13.24
N THR A 99 -6.81 14.77 14.08
CA THR A 99 -8.15 14.28 14.38
C THR A 99 -8.94 15.32 15.17
N GLN A 100 -8.36 15.86 16.24
CA GLN A 100 -8.99 16.89 17.07
C GLN A 100 -9.26 18.18 16.29
N SER A 101 -8.37 18.55 15.38
CA SER A 101 -8.53 19.75 14.54
C SER A 101 -9.48 19.53 13.34
N GLY A 102 -9.93 18.30 13.09
CA GLY A 102 -10.74 17.93 11.93
C GLY A 102 -10.00 17.94 10.59
N THR A 103 -8.68 18.15 10.58
CA THR A 103 -7.89 18.28 9.33
C THR A 103 -7.76 16.95 8.58
N ASN A 104 -8.02 15.81 9.23
CA ASN A 104 -8.00 14.48 8.61
C ASN A 104 -9.40 13.91 8.32
N ALA A 105 -10.49 14.69 8.44
CA ALA A 105 -11.86 14.20 8.26
C ALA A 105 -12.06 13.52 6.89
N THR A 106 -11.41 14.04 5.84
CA THR A 106 -11.49 13.52 4.47
C THR A 106 -10.32 12.61 4.08
N ALA A 107 -9.36 12.36 4.99
CA ALA A 107 -8.10 11.69 4.69
C ALA A 107 -8.28 10.29 4.09
N PHE A 108 -9.37 9.58 4.40
CA PHE A 108 -9.59 8.20 3.96
C PHE A 108 -10.67 8.06 2.87
N GLN A 109 -11.19 9.19 2.35
CA GLN A 109 -12.29 9.21 1.38
C GLN A 109 -11.92 8.57 0.04
N ASN A 110 -10.68 8.73 -0.41
CA ASN A 110 -10.18 8.11 -1.64
C ASN A 110 -8.64 8.13 -1.68
N LYS A 111 -8.09 7.52 -2.74
CA LYS A 111 -6.65 7.47 -3.02
C LYS A 111 -5.96 8.84 -2.97
N LEU A 112 -6.58 9.87 -3.55
CA LEU A 112 -5.98 11.20 -3.62
C LEU A 112 -5.83 11.81 -2.23
N THR A 113 -6.92 11.81 -1.45
CA THR A 113 -6.91 12.39 -0.10
C THR A 113 -6.00 11.61 0.84
N LEU A 114 -5.95 10.28 0.71
CA LEU A 114 -5.07 9.44 1.53
C LEU A 114 -3.60 9.62 1.17
N SER A 115 -3.27 9.74 -0.12
CA SER A 115 -1.89 9.98 -0.57
C SER A 115 -1.37 11.35 -0.11
N GLY A 116 -2.20 12.39 -0.25
CA GLY A 116 -1.88 13.73 0.27
C GLY A 116 -1.69 13.73 1.78
N TYR A 117 -2.63 13.14 2.53
CA TYR A 117 -2.54 13.00 3.98
C TYR A 117 -1.28 12.25 4.43
N MET A 118 -0.93 11.16 3.75
CA MET A 118 0.29 10.39 4.07
C MET A 118 1.57 11.21 3.81
N CYS A 119 1.57 12.04 2.77
CA CYS A 119 2.66 12.97 2.51
C CYS A 119 2.77 14.04 3.60
N ASP A 120 1.66 14.63 4.03
CA ASP A 120 1.67 15.64 5.09
C ASP A 120 2.14 15.06 6.42
N LEU A 121 1.74 13.83 6.75
CA LEU A 121 2.23 13.11 7.93
C LEU A 121 3.73 12.83 7.83
N HIS A 122 4.23 12.44 6.65
CA HIS A 122 5.67 12.27 6.45
C HIS A 122 6.41 13.62 6.57
N ASN A 123 5.82 14.71 6.10
CA ASN A 123 6.41 16.03 6.23
C ASN A 123 6.50 16.52 7.68
N SER A 124 5.62 16.11 8.60
CA SER A 124 5.81 16.44 10.03
C SER A 124 7.05 15.77 10.61
N VAL A 125 7.35 14.53 10.17
CA VAL A 125 8.61 13.84 10.51
C VAL A 125 9.82 14.50 9.83
N ASN A 126 9.69 14.96 8.58
CA ASN A 126 10.75 15.71 7.91
C ASN A 126 11.09 17.00 8.66
N LYS A 127 10.07 17.75 9.10
CA LYS A 127 10.23 18.97 9.92
C LYS A 127 10.99 18.68 11.20
N LEU A 128 10.59 17.64 11.94
CA LEU A 128 11.27 17.24 13.18
C LEU A 128 12.75 16.91 12.94
N ASN A 129 13.07 16.35 11.77
CA ASN A 129 14.43 15.96 11.39
C ASN A 129 15.18 17.02 10.56
N PHE A 130 14.68 18.26 10.48
CA PHE A 130 15.27 19.35 9.70
C PHE A 130 15.52 18.99 8.22
N LYS A 131 14.62 18.18 7.64
CA LYS A 131 14.64 17.78 6.23
C LYS A 131 13.71 18.70 5.41
N PRO A 132 13.97 18.87 4.10
CA PRO A 132 13.06 19.58 3.22
C PRO A 132 11.66 18.98 3.21
N GLU A 133 10.66 19.85 3.04
CA GLU A 133 9.28 19.43 2.83
C GLU A 133 9.04 19.07 1.37
N TYR A 134 8.27 18.02 1.13
CA TYR A 134 7.81 17.66 -0.21
C TYR A 134 6.49 18.35 -0.55
N ASN A 135 6.27 18.64 -1.83
CA ASN A 135 4.96 19.08 -2.32
C ASN A 135 3.94 17.92 -2.23
N CYS A 136 2.97 18.05 -1.34
CA CYS A 136 1.94 17.04 -1.07
C CYS A 136 0.69 17.14 -1.96
N ASP A 137 0.76 17.86 -3.09
CA ASP A 137 -0.24 17.69 -4.15
C ASP A 137 -0.43 16.20 -4.45
N PRO A 138 -1.66 15.64 -4.34
CA PRO A 138 -1.88 14.21 -4.48
C PRO A 138 -1.38 13.62 -5.80
N LEU A 139 -1.43 14.38 -6.91
CA LEU A 139 -0.95 13.91 -8.21
C LEU A 139 0.58 13.82 -8.22
N ASN A 140 1.26 14.77 -7.58
CA ASN A 140 2.71 14.71 -7.40
C ASN A 140 3.12 13.49 -6.54
N VAL A 141 2.39 13.21 -5.47
CA VAL A 141 2.63 12.05 -4.60
C VAL A 141 2.40 10.75 -5.38
N LEU A 142 1.28 10.64 -6.10
CA LEU A 142 0.94 9.44 -6.88
C LEU A 142 1.92 9.19 -8.03
N LYS A 143 2.43 10.24 -8.68
CA LYS A 143 3.49 10.11 -9.69
C LYS A 143 4.72 9.38 -9.15
N ARG A 144 5.05 9.54 -7.86
CA ARG A 144 6.18 8.87 -7.22
C ARG A 144 5.85 7.45 -6.74
N TRP A 145 4.64 7.21 -6.26
CA TRP A 145 4.32 6.01 -5.47
C TRP A 145 3.34 5.04 -6.12
N HIS A 146 2.62 5.45 -7.16
CA HIS A 146 1.69 4.56 -7.87
C HIS A 146 2.37 3.88 -9.07
N PRO A 147 2.41 2.53 -9.14
CA PRO A 147 3.14 1.82 -10.19
C PRO A 147 2.69 2.15 -11.62
N THR A 148 1.39 2.32 -11.82
CA THR A 148 0.77 2.58 -13.13
C THR A 148 0.23 4.01 -13.28
N TYR A 149 0.79 4.99 -12.57
CA TYR A 149 0.43 6.40 -12.79
C TYR A 149 0.72 6.82 -14.25
N PRO A 150 -0.16 7.57 -14.92
CA PRO A 150 -1.43 8.15 -14.44
C PRO A 150 -2.67 7.27 -14.67
N ASP A 151 -2.53 6.14 -15.35
CA ASP A 151 -3.65 5.34 -15.85
C ASP A 151 -4.36 4.53 -14.75
N PHE A 152 -3.64 4.20 -13.67
CA PHE A 152 -4.14 3.44 -12.53
C PHE A 152 -4.69 2.05 -12.92
N GLU A 153 -4.11 1.41 -13.94
CA GLU A 153 -4.59 0.15 -14.54
C GLU A 153 -4.76 -1.01 -13.54
N ASP A 154 -4.09 -0.94 -12.41
CA ASP A 154 -4.02 -1.99 -11.39
C ASP A 154 -4.89 -1.67 -10.16
N ASP A 155 -5.81 -0.70 -10.27
CA ASP A 155 -6.80 -0.42 -9.24
C ASP A 155 -7.77 -1.60 -9.12
N SER A 156 -7.65 -2.32 -8.00
CA SER A 156 -8.43 -3.53 -7.76
C SER A 156 -9.92 -3.23 -7.67
N THR A 157 -10.75 -4.13 -8.22
CA THR A 157 -12.22 -4.07 -8.28
C THR A 157 -12.91 -4.25 -6.92
N HIS A 158 -12.29 -3.81 -5.81
CA HIS A 158 -12.94 -3.74 -4.50
C HIS A 158 -13.80 -2.46 -4.35
N SER A 159 -13.81 -1.58 -5.36
CA SER A 159 -15.00 -0.77 -5.62
C SER A 159 -16.17 -1.68 -5.98
N PRO A 160 -17.40 -1.40 -5.53
CA PRO A 160 -18.58 -2.12 -5.99
C PRO A 160 -18.52 -2.24 -7.52
N LYS A 161 -18.49 -3.46 -8.05
CA LYS A 161 -18.60 -3.68 -9.48
C LYS A 161 -19.96 -3.16 -9.89
N THR A 162 -19.96 -2.04 -10.57
CA THR A 162 -21.16 -1.51 -11.22
C THR A 162 -20.90 -1.75 -12.69
N ASP A 163 -21.92 -2.20 -13.41
CA ASP A 163 -21.86 -2.73 -14.78
C ASP A 163 -21.48 -1.68 -15.85
N SER A 164 -20.57 -0.77 -15.54
CA SER A 164 -20.21 0.40 -16.34
C SER A 164 -18.72 0.73 -16.33
N ALA A 165 -17.85 -0.20 -15.89
CA ALA A 165 -16.41 -0.06 -16.07
C ALA A 165 -16.04 -0.21 -17.57
N LYS A 166 -16.32 0.84 -18.36
CA LYS A 166 -15.77 1.01 -19.70
C LYS A 166 -14.28 1.29 -19.58
N ILE A 167 -13.53 0.61 -20.45
CA ILE A 167 -12.10 0.71 -20.70
C ILE A 167 -11.70 2.20 -20.80
N ILE A 168 -10.67 2.60 -20.06
CA ILE A 168 -10.13 3.97 -19.99
C ILE A 168 -9.27 4.19 -21.24
N HIS A 169 -9.52 5.26 -22.00
CA HIS A 169 -8.63 5.71 -23.07
C HIS A 169 -7.72 6.83 -22.56
N THR A 170 -6.53 6.95 -23.13
CA THR A 170 -5.49 7.95 -22.78
C THR A 170 -5.97 9.41 -22.85
N ASP A 171 -7.10 9.67 -23.50
CA ASP A 171 -7.72 10.99 -23.62
C ASP A 171 -8.53 11.38 -22.35
N ASP A 172 -8.71 10.47 -21.39
CA ASP A 172 -9.42 10.68 -20.12
C ASP A 172 -8.48 11.10 -18.95
N LEU A 173 -7.25 11.55 -19.23
CA LEU A 173 -6.21 11.85 -18.23
C LEU A 173 -6.06 13.33 -17.87
N ASP A 174 -6.95 14.20 -18.36
CA ASP A 174 -6.94 15.61 -17.97
C ASP A 174 -7.49 15.81 -16.53
N PRO A 175 -7.09 16.89 -15.82
CA PRO A 175 -7.59 17.19 -14.47
C PRO A 175 -9.12 17.23 -14.34
N GLU A 176 -9.87 17.73 -15.34
CA GLU A 176 -11.32 17.66 -15.39
C GLU A 176 -11.85 16.23 -15.49
N SER A 177 -11.18 15.33 -16.21
CA SER A 177 -11.60 13.93 -16.31
C SER A 177 -11.38 13.18 -15.00
N ILE A 178 -10.24 13.38 -14.33
CA ILE A 178 -10.01 12.87 -12.96
C ILE A 178 -11.09 13.44 -12.01
N MET A 179 -11.36 14.75 -12.08
CA MET A 179 -12.41 15.39 -11.29
C MET A 179 -13.82 14.88 -11.63
N ARG A 180 -14.08 14.50 -12.88
CA ARG A 180 -15.36 13.89 -13.31
C ARG A 180 -15.52 12.49 -12.74
N ARG A 181 -14.43 11.73 -12.59
CA ARG A 181 -14.40 10.43 -11.92
C ARG A 181 -14.61 10.57 -10.41
N LEU A 182 -14.00 11.57 -9.78
CA LEU A 182 -14.29 11.93 -8.38
C LEU A 182 -15.76 12.29 -8.17
N LYS A 183 -16.36 13.10 -9.06
CA LYS A 183 -17.81 13.40 -9.02
C LYS A 183 -18.68 12.14 -9.14
N LYS A 184 -18.25 11.15 -9.94
CA LYS A 184 -18.94 9.85 -10.00
C LYS A 184 -18.74 9.07 -8.70
N CYS A 185 -17.57 9.08 -8.06
CA CYS A 185 -17.41 8.47 -6.74
C CYS A 185 -18.26 9.17 -5.67
N ASP A 186 -18.36 10.50 -5.65
CA ASP A 186 -19.20 11.25 -4.70
C ASP A 186 -20.69 10.91 -4.82
N MET A 187 -21.13 10.49 -6.01
CA MET A 187 -22.49 10.02 -6.27
C MET A 187 -22.73 8.59 -5.73
N TRP A 188 -21.67 7.81 -5.50
CA TRP A 188 -21.69 6.41 -5.08
C TRP A 188 -21.22 6.20 -3.64
N CYS A 189 -20.53 7.17 -3.04
CA CYS A 189 -20.16 7.17 -1.64
C CYS A 189 -21.37 7.67 -0.83
N PRO A 190 -21.97 6.83 0.04
CA PRO A 190 -23.04 7.30 0.91
C PRO A 190 -22.51 8.47 1.74
N LYS A 191 -23.16 9.62 1.66
CA LYS A 191 -22.94 10.68 2.66
C LYS A 191 -23.42 10.10 3.99
N GLU A 192 -22.54 10.03 4.98
CA GLU A 192 -22.94 9.70 6.34
C GLU A 192 -24.12 10.61 6.73
N GLN A 193 -25.23 9.98 7.17
CA GLN A 193 -26.41 10.65 7.71
C GLN A 193 -26.18 10.99 9.18
#